data_AF-A0A382QSN1-F1
#
_entry.id   AF-A0A382QSN1-F1
#
_cell.length_a   1.000
_cell.length_b   1.000
_cell.length_c   1.000
_cell.angle_alpha   90.00
_cell.angle_beta   90.00
_cell.angle_gamma   90.00
#
_symmetry.space_group_name_H-M   'P 1'
#
loop_
_entity.id
_entity.type
_entity.pdbx_description
1 polymer ?
#
loop_
_entity_poly.entity_id
_entity_poly.type
_entity_poly.pdbx_seq_one_letter_code
_entity_poly.pdbx_strand_id
1 'polypeptide(L)' 'MGLNEIGRISLRTSVPLLYDSYKLNRNTGSFILVDEITNQTVAAGMII' A
#
# COMPACT_ATOMS: atom_id res chain seq x y z
N MET A 1 7.06 14.79 -13.06
CA MET A 1 6.18 14.11 -12.09
C MET A 1 7.08 13.62 -10.99
N GLY A 2 6.87 14.14 -9.79
CA GLY A 2 7.85 14.15 -8.71
C GLY A 2 7.69 12.93 -7.81
N LEU A 3 8.78 12.57 -7.15
CA LEU A 3 8.73 11.77 -5.93
C LEU A 3 7.77 12.48 -4.94
N ASN A 4 6.92 11.72 -4.24
CA ASN A 4 5.96 12.20 -3.21
C ASN A 4 4.58 12.69 -3.69
N GLU A 5 4.11 12.27 -4.87
CA GLU A 5 2.70 12.46 -5.24
C GLU A 5 1.77 11.48 -4.50
N ILE A 6 0.58 11.93 -4.10
CA ILE A 6 -0.45 11.10 -3.46
C ILE A 6 -1.56 10.85 -4.47
N GLY A 7 -1.95 9.59 -4.64
CA GLY A 7 -3.01 9.18 -5.55
C GLY A 7 -3.90 8.09 -4.95
N ARG A 8 -5.10 7.94 -5.52
CA ARG A 8 -6.00 6.81 -5.24
C ARG A 8 -5.88 5.79 -6.37
N ILE A 9 -5.60 4.55 -6.01
CA ILE A 9 -5.42 3.45 -6.95
C ILE A 9 -6.22 2.21 -6.50
N SER A 10 -6.36 1.24 -7.40
CA SER A 10 -6.83 -0.10 -7.10
C SER A 10 -5.68 -1.08 -7.31
N LEU A 11 -5.44 -1.95 -6.33
CA LEU A 11 -4.38 -2.95 -6.38
C LEU A 11 -5.00 -4.34 -6.50
N ARG A 12 -4.40 -5.19 -7.33
CA ARG A 12 -4.74 -6.60 -7.41
C ARG A 12 -3.61 -7.41 -6.75
N THR A 13 -3.97 -8.30 -5.86
CA THR A 13 -3.03 -9.18 -5.17
C THR A 13 -3.02 -10.56 -5.80
N SER A 14 -1.88 -11.26 -5.72
CA SER A 14 -1.72 -12.62 -6.26
C SER A 14 -2.58 -13.64 -5.52
N VAL A 15 -2.84 -13.38 -4.24
CA VAL A 15 -3.71 -14.17 -3.36
C VAL A 15 -4.64 -13.25 -2.57
N PRO A 16 -5.80 -13.72 -2.09
CA PRO A 16 -6.67 -12.93 -1.22
C PRO A 16 -5.93 -12.51 0.06
N LEU A 17 -6.14 -11.26 0.49
CA LEU A 17 -5.59 -10.73 1.73
C LEU A 17 -6.73 -10.29 2.66
N LEU A 18 -6.57 -10.57 3.96
CA LEU A 18 -7.39 -9.96 5.00
C LEU A 18 -6.89 -8.53 5.22
N TYR A 19 -7.80 -7.57 5.15
CA TYR A 19 -7.49 -6.16 5.38
C TYR A 19 -8.67 -5.44 6.03
N ASP A 20 -8.37 -4.34 6.70
CA ASP A 20 -9.36 -3.39 7.20
C ASP A 20 -9.19 -2.04 6.49
N SER A 21 -10.24 -1.21 6.46
CA SER A 21 -10.05 0.20 6.12
C SER A 21 -9.15 0.85 7.18
N TYR A 22 -8.18 1.67 6.76
CA TYR A 22 -7.24 2.36 7.64
C TYR A 22 -7.93 3.18 8.73
N LYS A 23 -9.14 3.70 8.42
CA LYS A 23 -9.97 4.43 9.39
C LYS A 23 -10.44 3.57 10.56
N LEU A 24 -10.65 2.26 10.34
CA LEU A 24 -11.09 1.31 11.36
C LEU A 24 -9.90 0.72 12.12
N ASN A 25 -8.88 0.26 11.40
CA ASN A 25 -7.68 -0.32 12.00
C ASN A 25 -6.44 0.11 11.21
N ARG A 26 -5.59 0.92 11.85
CA ARG A 26 -4.37 1.45 11.22
C ARG A 26 -3.31 0.39 10.97
N ASN A 27 -3.32 -0.69 11.75
CA ASN A 27 -2.31 -1.75 11.63
C ASN A 27 -2.56 -2.59 10.37
N THR A 28 -3.78 -3.09 10.21
CA THR A 28 -4.20 -3.95 9.08
C THR A 28 -4.70 -3.18 7.86
N GLY A 29 -4.90 -1.86 7.99
CA GLY A 29 -5.27 -0.98 6.88
C GLY A 29 -4.13 -0.15 6.29
N SER A 30 -2.89 -0.36 6.74
CA SER A 30 -1.70 0.28 6.15
C SER A 30 -0.82 -0.75 5.45
N PHE A 31 -0.09 -0.32 4.42
CA PHE A 31 0.85 -1.16 3.69
C PHE A 31 2.00 -0.36 3.11
N ILE A 32 3.07 -1.06 2.73
CA ILE A 32 4.16 -0.52 1.92
C ILE A 32 4.31 -1.34 0.64
N LEU A 33 4.79 -0.71 -0.42
CA LEU A 33 5.24 -1.41 -1.62
C LEU A 33 6.76 -1.50 -1.58
N VAL A 34 7.27 -2.71 -1.77
CA VAL A 34 8.70 -3.00 -1.82
C VAL A 34 9.04 -3.49 -3.22
N ASP A 35 10.09 -2.92 -3.80
CA ASP A 35 10.62 -3.39 -5.07
C ASP A 35 11.38 -4.71 -4.86
N GLU A 36 11.05 -5.74 -5.64
CA GLU A 36 11.59 -7.10 -5.46
C GLU A 36 13.07 -7.23 -5.83
N ILE A 37 13.63 -6.32 -6.64
CA ILE A 37 15.02 -6.37 -7.10
C ILE A 37 15.94 -5.64 -6.11
N THR A 38 15.55 -4.44 -5.71
CA THR A 38 16.35 -3.54 -4.88
C THR A 38 16.06 -3.65 -3.39
N ASN A 39 14.94 -4.28 -3.00
CA ASN A 39 14.38 -4.30 -1.64
C ASN A 39 14.11 -2.91 -1.06
N GLN A 40 14.00 -1.88 -1.91
CA GLN A 40 13.68 -0.54 -1.47
C GLN A 40 12.17 -0.39 -1.29
N THR A 41 11.77 0.37 -0.27
CA THR A 41 10.39 0.82 -0.14
C THR A 41 10.12 1.91 -1.16
N VAL A 42 9.18 1.67 -2.07
CA VAL A 42 8.86 2.58 -3.17
C VAL A 42 7.58 3.38 -2.91
N ALA A 43 6.71 2.91 -2.02
CA ALA A 43 5.50 3.63 -1.62
C ALA A 43 5.01 3.19 -0.24
N ALA A 44 4.24 4.06 0.40
CA ALA A 44 3.40 3.74 1.55
C ALA A 44 1.94 4.05 1.20
N GLY A 45 1.01 3.25 1.72
CA GLY A 45 -0.39 3.33 1.38
C GLY A 45 -1.32 3.07 2.56
N MET A 46 -2.53 3.59 2.41
CA MET A 46 -3.65 3.38 3.33
C MET A 46 -4.82 2.80 2.53
N ILE A 47 -5.44 1.75 3.05
CA ILE A 47 -6.62 1.15 2.45
C ILE A 47 -7.84 1.96 2.89
N ILE A 48 -8.70 2.33 1.95
CA ILE A 48 -9.84 3.24 2.17
C ILE A 48 -11.17 2.55 1.94
#